data_AF-A0A2V8WTN3-F1
#
_entry.id   AF-A0A2V8WTN3-F1
#
_cell.length_a   1.000
_cell.length_b   1.000
_cell.length_c   1.000
_cell.angle_alpha   90.00
_cell.angle_beta   90.00
_cell.angle_gamma   90.00
#
_symmetry.space_group_name_H-M   'P 1'
#
loop_
_entity.id
_entity.type
_entity.pdbx_description
1 polymer ?
#
loop_
_entity_poly.entity_id
_entity_poly.type
_entity_poly.pdbx_seq_one_letter_code
_entity_poly.pdbx_strand_id
1 'polypeptide(L)' 'LPLGLKDVRLLLEAAETVSVPMPVASVIHDRFVTAMARGNAQKDWSVIGRVAAEDAGLPPAKGESSQTMTPGAS' A
#
# COMPACT_ATOMS: atom_id res chain seq x y z
N LEU A 1 -3.87 6.03 1.17
CA LEU A 1 -2.59 6.10 0.44
C LEU A 1 -1.91 7.47 0.40
N PRO A 2 -2.62 8.63 0.51
CA PRO A 2 -2.00 9.89 0.14
C PRO A 2 -0.83 10.31 1.03
N LEU A 3 -0.80 9.89 2.30
CA LEU A 3 0.32 10.22 3.20
C LEU A 3 1.57 9.35 2.91
N GLY A 4 1.43 8.02 2.88
CA GLY A 4 2.57 7.12 2.65
C GLY A 4 3.24 7.29 1.29
N LEU A 5 2.46 7.53 0.22
CA LEU A 5 3.04 7.81 -1.10
C LEU A 5 3.75 9.17 -1.14
N LYS A 6 3.21 10.18 -0.44
CA LYS A 6 3.84 11.49 -0.33
C LYS A 6 5.20 11.39 0.38
N ASP A 7 5.29 10.66 1.48
CA ASP A 7 6.54 10.50 2.24
C ASP A 7 7.61 9.80 1.40
N VAL A 8 7.24 8.76 0.64
CA VAL A 8 8.17 8.07 -0.27
C VAL A 8 8.63 8.95 -1.42
N ARG A 9 7.76 9.79 -1.97
CA ARG A 9 8.13 10.77 -2.99
C ARG A 9 9.13 11.80 -2.47
N LEU A 10 8.86 12.36 -1.29
CA LEU A 10 9.77 13.32 -0.64
C LEU A 10 11.13 12.68 -0.32
N LEU A 11 11.14 11.42 0.12
CA LEU A 11 12.37 10.67 0.37
C LEU A 11 13.20 10.48 -0.91
N LEU A 12 12.56 10.05 -2.00
CA LEU A 12 13.22 9.86 -3.30
C LEU A 12 13.74 11.18 -3.86
N GLU A 13 12.95 12.24 -3.78
CA GLU A 13 13.35 13.58 -4.21
C GLU A 13 14.57 14.08 -3.42
N ALA A 14 14.57 13.91 -2.10
CA ALA A 14 15.72 14.27 -1.28
C ALA A 14 16.97 13.44 -1.64
N ALA A 15 16.82 12.14 -1.91
CA ALA A 15 17.93 11.27 -2.28
C ALA A 15 18.53 11.63 -3.65
N GLU A 16 17.69 12.03 -4.62
CA GLU A 16 18.13 12.56 -5.92
C GLU A 16 19.01 13.81 -5.75
N THR A 17 18.67 14.72 -4.83
CA THR A 17 19.49 15.93 -4.59
C THR A 17 20.92 15.64 -4.14
N VAL A 18 21.16 14.47 -3.55
CA VAL A 18 22.47 14.03 -3.05
C VAL A 18 23.03 12.83 -3.83
N SER A 19 22.40 12.43 -4.95
CA SER A 19 22.81 11.31 -5.79
C SER A 19 22.96 9.98 -5.02
N VAL A 20 22.11 9.73 -4.03
CA VAL A 20 22.11 8.50 -3.23
C VAL A 20 21.08 7.52 -3.79
N PRO A 21 21.48 6.34 -4.27
CA PRO A 21 20.52 5.35 -4.75
C PRO A 21 19.69 4.78 -3.59
N MET A 22 18.37 4.78 -3.74
CA MET A 22 17.42 4.29 -2.73
C MET A 22 16.56 3.13 -3.27
N PRO A 23 17.15 1.93 -3.48
CA PRO A 23 16.45 0.81 -4.12
C PRO A 23 15.22 0.34 -3.34
N VAL A 24 15.28 0.36 -2.01
CA VAL A 24 14.14 -0.02 -1.15
C VAL A 24 12.99 0.98 -1.29
N ALA A 25 13.29 2.28 -1.34
CA ALA A 25 12.27 3.32 -1.50
C ALA A 25 11.59 3.25 -2.88
N SER A 26 12.36 2.94 -3.94
CA SER A 26 11.83 2.71 -5.28
C SER A 26 10.84 1.53 -5.31
N VAL A 27 11.18 0.39 -4.71
CA VAL A 27 10.26 -0.75 -4.62
C VAL A 27 8.98 -0.39 -3.85
N ILE A 28 9.09 0.39 -2.77
CA ILE A 28 7.92 0.83 -1.99
C ILE A 28 7.03 1.77 -2.81
N HIS A 29 7.62 2.71 -3.56
CA HIS A 29 6.88 3.60 -4.46
C HIS A 29 6.05 2.80 -5.47
N ASP A 30 6.66 1.79 -6.11
CA ASP A 30 5.98 0.99 -7.13
C ASP A 30 4.83 0.15 -6.56
N ARG A 31 4.97 -0.33 -5.32
CA ARG A 31 3.88 -1.00 -4.59
C ARG A 31 2.71 -0.05 -4.29
N PHE A 32 3.00 1.20 -3.94
CA PHE A 32 1.96 2.20 -3.75
C PHE A 32 1.24 2.56 -5.05
N VAL A 33 1.98 2.70 -6.16
CA VAL A 33 1.40 2.91 -7.51
C VAL A 33 0.50 1.74 -7.90
N THR A 34 0.97 0.51 -7.71
CA THR A 34 0.19 -0.72 -7.97
C THR A 34 -1.07 -0.77 -7.13
N ALA A 35 -1.00 -0.41 -5.84
CA ALA A 35 -2.16 -0.39 -4.97
C ALA A 35 -3.21 0.66 -5.38
N MET A 36 -2.77 1.84 -5.85
CA MET A 36 -3.67 2.84 -6.41
C MET A 36 -4.39 2.31 -7.66
N ALA A 37 -3.65 1.66 -8.56
CA ALA A 37 -4.24 1.04 -9.75
C ALA A 37 -5.28 -0.05 -9.42
N ARG A 38 -5.06 -0.79 -8.32
CA ARG A 38 -6.00 -1.81 -7.80
C ARG A 38 -7.16 -1.23 -6.95
N GLY A 39 -7.42 0.07 -7.00
CA GLY A 39 -8.56 0.71 -6.34
C GLY A 39 -8.41 0.93 -4.83
N ASN A 40 -7.19 0.83 -4.29
CA ASN A 40 -6.95 0.87 -2.85
C ASN A 40 -6.51 2.26 -2.34
N ALA A 41 -6.88 3.31 -3.07
CA ALA A 41 -6.51 4.71 -2.87
C ALA A 41 -6.67 5.22 -1.42
N GLN A 42 -7.62 4.67 -0.66
CA GLN A 42 -7.94 5.14 0.69
C GLN A 42 -7.24 4.40 1.85
N LYS A 43 -6.43 3.36 1.61
CA LYS A 43 -5.76 2.60 2.69
C LYS A 43 -4.36 3.14 3.03
N ASP A 44 -3.96 3.14 4.29
CA ASP A 44 -2.61 3.57 4.72
C ASP A 44 -1.52 2.51 4.41
N TRP A 45 -0.31 2.68 4.95
CA TRP A 45 0.89 1.84 4.72
C TRP A 45 0.65 0.31 4.72
N SER A 46 -0.43 -0.17 5.35
CA SER A 46 -0.90 -1.56 5.33
C SER A 46 -1.14 -2.12 3.92
N VAL A 47 -1.38 -1.27 2.91
CA VAL A 47 -1.55 -1.71 1.53
C VAL A 47 -0.31 -2.40 0.96
N ILE A 48 0.90 -2.00 1.40
CA ILE A 48 2.15 -2.59 0.91
C ILE A 48 2.20 -4.08 1.26
N GLY A 49 1.81 -4.43 2.49
CA GLY A 49 1.76 -5.82 2.95
C GLY A 49 0.74 -6.64 2.17
N ARG A 50 -0.42 -6.04 1.85
CA ARG A 50 -1.43 -6.74 1.03
C ARG A 50 -0.96 -6.94 -0.41
N VAL A 51 -0.40 -5.92 -1.06
CA VAL A 51 0.13 -6.06 -2.44
C VAL A 51 1.22 -7.14 -2.46
N ALA A 52 2.12 -7.14 -1.47
CA ALA A 52 3.15 -8.18 -1.36
C ALA A 52 2.57 -9.58 -1.14
N ALA A 53 1.49 -9.72 -0.36
CA ALA A 53 0.81 -11.00 -0.17
C ALA A 53 0.09 -11.47 -1.45
N GLU A 54 -0.59 -10.56 -2.16
CA GLU A 54 -1.23 -10.83 -3.45
C GLU A 54 -0.20 -11.29 -4.50
N ASP A 55 0.93 -10.59 -4.60
CA ASP A 55 2.01 -10.92 -5.54
C ASP A 55 2.69 -12.26 -5.17
N ALA A 56 2.70 -12.64 -3.89
CA ALA A 56 3.17 -13.94 -3.41
C ALA A 56 2.12 -15.07 -3.52
N GLY A 57 0.92 -14.78 -4.04
CA GLY A 57 -0.18 -15.74 -4.13
C GLY A 57 -0.74 -16.19 -2.77
N LEU A 58 -0.49 -15.41 -1.71
CA LEU A 58 -0.97 -15.71 -0.37
C LEU A 58 -2.44 -15.30 -0.21
N PRO A 59 -3.24 -16.06 0.58
CA PRO A 59 -4.60 -15.66 0.88
C PRO A 59 -4.62 -14.33 1.66
N PRO A 60 -5.67 -13.51 1.50
CA PRO A 60 -5.79 -12.25 2.25
C PRO A 60 -5.69 -12.52 3.75
N ALA A 61 -4.97 -11.65 4.46
CA ALA A 61 -4.77 -11.78 5.90
C ALA A 61 -6.14 -11.92 6.59
N LYS A 62 -6.27 -12.96 7.42
CA LYS A 62 -7.49 -13.32 8.15
C LYS A 62 -7.83 -12.24 9.17
N GLY A 63 -8.53 -11.20 8.72
CA GLY A 63 -8.95 -10.04 9.51
C GLY A 63 -10.06 -9.19 8.87
N GLU A 64 -10.39 -9.40 7.60
CA GLU A 64 -11.49 -8.69 6.91
C GLU A 64 -12.81 -9.51 6.89
N SER A 65 -12.90 -10.62 7.63
CA SER A 65 -14.10 -11.49 7.69
C SER A 65 -15.04 -11.20 8.87
N SER A 66 -15.13 -9.94 9.33
CA SER A 66 -16.15 -9.50 10.29
C SER A 66 -16.80 -8.18 9.86
N GLN A 67 -17.41 -8.17 8.67
CA GLN A 67 -18.58 -7.32 8.41
C GLN A 67 -19.63 -8.11 7.62
N THR A 68 -20.17 -9.14 8.25
CA THR A 68 -21.56 -9.54 8.01
C THR A 68 -22.44 -8.71 8.94
N MET A 69 -22.70 -7.45 8.59
CA MET A 69 -23.84 -6.74 9.13
C MET A 69 -25.05 -7.16 8.30
N THR A 70 -25.75 -8.20 8.75
CA THR A 70 -27.09 -8.54 8.30
C THR A 70 -28.03 -7.37 8.57
N PRO A 71 -28.74 -6.80 7.57
CA PRO A 71 -29.92 -6.01 7.84
C PRO A 71 -31.08 -6.98 7.99
N GLY A 72 -31.60 -7.15 9.21
CA GLY A 72 -32.67 -8.10 9.47
C GLY A 72 -33.38 -7.87 10.79
N ALA A 73 -34.40 -7.01 10.73
CA ALA A 73 -35.65 -7.04 11.49
C ALA A 73 -35.61 -7.17 13.02
N SER A 74 -36.03 -6.09 13.70
CA SER A 74 -37.23 -6.08 14.56
C SER A 74 -37.65 -4.65 14.84
#